data_AF-A2C3U4-F1
#
_entry.id   AF-A2C3U4-F1
#
_cell.length_a   1.000
_cell.length_b   1.000
_cell.length_c   1.000
_cell.angle_alpha   90.00
_cell.angle_beta   90.00
_cell.angle_gamma   90.00
#
_symmetry.space_group_name_H-M   'P 1'
#
loop_
_entity.id
_entity.type
_entity.pdbx_description
1 polymer ?
#
loop_
_entity_poly.entity_id
_entity_poly.type
_entity_poly.pdbx_seq_one_letter_code
_entity_poly.pdbx_strand_id
1 'polypeptide(L)' 'MNASFNKRISIASCWAASRIALLDSVERYEDSYAISQEFCEWITCINTYPEGVKASTLKVPDFQRKNFDADELLER' A
#
# COMPACT_ATOMS: atom_id res chain seq x y z
N MET A 1 -2.50 -20.86 -6.12
CA MET A 1 -2.39 -19.56 -5.42
C MET A 1 -3.78 -19.06 -5.08
N ASN A 2 -4.00 -18.55 -3.87
CA ASN A 2 -5.31 -18.05 -3.42
C ASN A 2 -5.71 -16.77 -4.16
N ALA A 3 -6.94 -16.70 -4.68
CA ALA A 3 -7.44 -15.52 -5.42
C ALA A 3 -7.38 -14.22 -4.60
N SER A 4 -7.60 -14.32 -3.28
CA SER A 4 -7.49 -13.19 -2.35
C SER A 4 -6.06 -12.66 -2.22
N PHE A 5 -5.06 -13.53 -2.32
CA PHE A 5 -3.64 -13.18 -2.25
C PHE A 5 -3.20 -12.43 -3.51
N ASN A 6 -3.57 -12.93 -4.69
CA ASN A 6 -3.30 -12.27 -5.97
C ASN A 6 -3.92 -10.87 -6.02
N LYS A 7 -5.13 -10.71 -5.47
CA LYS A 7 -5.79 -9.40 -5.38
C LYS A 7 -5.02 -8.42 -4.50
N ARG A 8 -4.46 -8.87 -3.37
CA ARG A 8 -3.63 -8.03 -2.49
C ARG A 8 -2.34 -7.60 -3.17
N ILE A 9 -1.67 -8.51 -3.88
CA ILE A 9 -0.47 -8.18 -4.66
C ILE A 9 -0.81 -7.12 -5.70
N SER A 10 -1.87 -7.32 -6.48
CA SER A 10 -2.29 -6.35 -7.50
C SER A 10 -2.58 -4.97 -6.92
N ILE A 11 -3.29 -4.89 -5.79
CA ILE A 11 -3.58 -3.61 -5.12
C ILE A 11 -2.29 -2.94 -4.66
N ALA A 12 -1.37 -3.68 -4.02
CA ALA A 12 -0.11 -3.15 -3.54
C ALA A 12 0.78 -2.66 -4.70
N SER A 13 0.84 -3.40 -5.82
CA SER A 13 1.55 -3.00 -7.03
C SER A 13 0.99 -1.73 -7.64
N CYS A 14 -0.34 -1.62 -7.76
CA CYS A 14 -0.98 -0.41 -8.27
C CYS A 14 -0.69 0.80 -7.36
N TRP A 15 -0.80 0.63 -6.03
CA TRP A 15 -0.51 1.68 -5.07
C TRP A 15 0.94 2.16 -5.16
N ALA A 16 1.91 1.24 -5.16
CA ALA A 16 3.33 1.57 -5.24
C ALA A 16 3.64 2.31 -6.55
N ALA A 17 3.16 1.80 -7.69
CA ALA A 17 3.38 2.41 -9.00
C ALA A 17 2.79 3.83 -9.08
N SER A 18 1.54 4.03 -8.62
CA SER A 18 0.92 5.35 -8.59
C SER A 18 1.66 6.31 -7.66
N ARG A 19 2.14 5.83 -6.51
CA ARG A 19 2.85 6.67 -5.54
C ARG A 19 4.24 7.08 -6.03
N ILE A 20 4.97 6.17 -6.66
CA ILE A 20 6.26 6.44 -7.32
C ILE A 20 6.07 7.48 -8.41
N ALA A 21 5.11 7.28 -9.33
CA ALA A 21 4.86 8.21 -10.42
C ALA A 21 4.49 9.63 -9.92
N LEU A 22 3.71 9.72 -8.84
CA LEU A 22 3.40 11.00 -8.20
C LEU A 22 4.67 11.66 -7.65
N LEU A 23 5.51 10.93 -6.93
CA LEU A 23 6.74 11.47 -6.34
C LEU A 23 7.74 11.91 -7.43
N ASP A 24 7.86 11.13 -8.51
CA ASP A 24 8.69 11.48 -9.67
C ASP A 24 8.17 12.76 -10.35
N SER A 25 6.84 12.95 -10.42
CA SER A 25 6.25 14.16 -11.03
C SER A 25 6.51 15.45 -10.24
N VAL A 26 6.86 15.32 -8.96
CA VAL A 26 7.23 16.44 -8.08
C VAL A 26 8.72 16.42 -7.72
N GLU A 27 9.53 15.71 -8.51
CA GLU A 27 11.00 15.62 -8.39
C GLU A 27 11.50 15.08 -7.03
N ARG A 28 10.66 14.31 -6.32
CA ARG A 28 11.00 13.66 -5.04
C ARG A 28 11.62 12.28 -5.27
N TYR A 29 12.74 12.25 -5.98
CA TYR A 29 13.35 11.00 -6.44
C TYR A 29 13.92 10.11 -5.33
N GLU A 30 14.42 10.70 -4.24
CA GLU A 30 14.88 9.88 -3.09
C GLU A 30 13.72 9.12 -2.45
N ASP A 31 12.56 9.76 -2.30
CA ASP A 31 11.37 9.14 -1.73
C ASP A 31 10.79 8.07 -2.69
N SER A 32 10.76 8.35 -3.99
CA SER A 32 10.28 7.38 -4.99
C SER A 32 11.20 6.16 -5.09
N TYR A 33 12.51 6.38 -4.94
CA TYR A 33 13.51 5.31 -4.87
C TYR A 33 13.35 4.48 -3.59
N ALA A 34 13.13 5.11 -2.43
CA ALA A 34 12.91 4.40 -1.17
C ALA A 34 11.71 3.44 -1.27
N ILE A 35 10.57 3.91 -1.81
CA ILE A 35 9.38 3.07 -2.04
C ILE A 35 9.69 1.93 -3.01
N SER A 36 10.46 2.20 -4.06
CA SER A 36 10.86 1.18 -5.03
C SER A 36 11.69 0.06 -4.39
N GLN A 37 12.63 0.41 -3.52
CA GLN A 37 13.45 -0.56 -2.78
C GLN A 37 12.62 -1.39 -1.81
N GLU A 38 11.81 -0.74 -0.96
CA GLU A 38 10.94 -1.43 0.00
C GLU A 38 9.98 -2.41 -0.70
N PHE A 39 9.42 -2.02 -1.84
CA PHE A 39 8.51 -2.86 -2.61
C PHE A 39 9.22 -4.07 -3.25
N CYS A 40 10.45 -3.88 -3.74
CA CYS A 40 11.28 -4.95 -4.28
C CYS A 40 11.65 -5.98 -3.21
N GLU A 41 12.07 -5.51 -2.03
CA GLU A 41 12.34 -6.35 -0.87
C GLU A 41 11.08 -7.10 -0.43
N TRP A 42 9.93 -6.43 -0.36
CA TRP A 42 8.65 -7.04 0.02
C TRP A 42 8.24 -8.21 -0.90
N ILE A 43 8.33 -8.01 -2.22
CA ILE A 43 8.02 -9.07 -3.21
C ILE A 43 9.00 -10.23 -3.09
N THR A 44 10.28 -9.93 -2.93
CA THR A 44 11.33 -10.96 -2.84
C THR A 44 11.19 -11.77 -1.55
N CYS A 45 10.91 -11.11 -0.43
CA CYS A 45 10.71 -11.74 0.87
C CYS A 45 9.37 -12.48 1.00
N ILE A 46 8.38 -12.22 0.15
CA ILE A 46 7.06 -12.89 0.20
C ILE A 46 7.18 -14.41 0.10
N ASN A 47 8.14 -14.93 -0.67
CA ASN A 47 8.34 -16.36 -0.85
C ASN A 47 9.38 -16.96 0.12
N THR A 48 10.28 -16.12 0.64
CA THR A 48 11.44 -16.58 1.44
C THR A 48 11.23 -16.42 2.94
N TYR A 49 10.50 -15.38 3.37
CA TYR A 49 10.28 -15.07 4.79
C TYR A 49 8.92 -14.37 5.00
N PRO A 50 7.81 -15.12 4.92
CA PRO A 50 6.46 -14.56 4.99
C PRO A 50 6.14 -13.88 6.34
N GLU A 51 6.86 -14.24 7.41
CA GLU A 51 6.68 -13.62 8.74
C GLU A 51 7.27 -12.21 8.82
N GLY A 52 8.41 -11.94 8.17
CA GLY A 52 9.00 -10.59 8.13
C GLY A 52 8.20 -9.62 7.27
N VAL A 53 7.53 -10.14 6.25
CA VAL A 53 6.57 -9.35 5.45
C VAL A 53 5.42 -8.85 6.31
N LYS A 54 4.87 -9.68 7.21
CA LYS A 54 3.81 -9.23 8.15
C LYS A 54 4.32 -8.17 9.12
N ALA A 55 5.57 -8.26 9.57
CA ALA A 55 6.18 -7.29 10.48
C ALA A 55 6.46 -5.95 9.80
N SER A 56 6.81 -5.97 8.51
CA SER A 56 7.04 -4.76 7.68
C SER A 56 5.74 -4.11 7.17
N THR A 57 4.61 -4.79 7.32
CA THR A 57 3.31 -4.21 6.92
C THR A 57 2.93 -3.09 7.89
N LEU A 58 2.79 -1.87 7.38
CA LEU A 58 2.19 -0.76 8.12
C LEU A 58 0.80 -1.19 8.62
N LYS A 59 0.66 -1.32 9.94
CA LYS A 59 -0.63 -1.59 10.56
C LYS A 59 -1.53 -0.39 10.30
N VAL A 60 -2.44 -0.51 9.35
CA VAL A 60 -3.53 0.46 9.20
C VAL A 60 -4.28 0.44 10.54
N PRO A 61 -4.45 1.59 11.21
CA PRO A 61 -5.26 1.66 12.41
C PRO A 61 -6.62 1.03 12.11
N ASP A 62 -7.14 0.21 13.03
CA ASP A 62 -8.52 -0.26 12.95
C ASP A 62 -9.42 0.96 13.09
N PHE A 63 -9.74 1.61 11.97
CA PHE A 63 -10.87 2.48 11.88
C PHE A 63 -12.08 1.58 12.04
N GLN A 64 -12.55 1.46 13.28
CA GLN A 64 -13.90 1.01 13.57
C GLN A 64 -14.79 1.71 12.53
N ARG A 65 -15.44 0.95 11.64
CA ARG A 65 -16.47 1.49 10.75
C ARG A 65 -17.60 1.98 11.63
N LYS A 66 -17.47 3.18 12.19
CA LYS A 66 -18.64 4.00 12.43
C LYS A 66 -19.10 4.36 11.03
N ASN A 67 -20.29 3.88 10.68
CA ASN A 67 -21.00 4.24 9.47
C ASN A 67 -20.91 5.77 9.34
N PHE A 68 -20.08 6.26 8.43
CA PHE A 68 -20.18 7.64 7.99
C PHE A 68 -21.42 7.64 7.11
N ASP A 69 -22.56 8.05 7.68
CA ASP A 69 -23.71 8.42 6.88
C ASP A 69 -23.26 9.56 5.97
N ALA A 70 -23.18 9.26 4.67
CA ALA A 70 -22.70 10.19 3.65
C ALA A 70 -23.67 11.37 3.41
N ASP A 71 -24.78 11.43 4.16
CA ASP A 71 -25.84 12.44 4.00
C ASP A 71 -25.57 13.76 4.77
N GLU A 72 -24.64 13.80 5.74
CA GLU A 72 -24.44 15.02 6.57
C GLU A 72 -23.46 16.05 5.96
N LEU A 73 -22.83 15.77 4.82
CA LEU A 73 -21.85 16.68 4.19
C LEU A 73 -22.41 17.57 3.06
N LEU A 74 -23.72 17.53 2.79
CA LEU A 74 -24.35 18.37 1.76
C LEU A 74 -25.09 19.61 2.31
N GLU A 75 -25.11 19.84 3.63
CA GLU A 75 -25.83 20.98 4.25
C GLU A 75 -24.95 22.02 4.95
N ARG A 76 -23.70 22.25 4.53
CA ARG A 76 -22.94 23.38 5.09
C ARG A 76 -22.06 24.15 4.13
#